data_AF-A0A5D2XPV4-F1
#
_entry.id   AF-A0A5D2XPV4-F1
#
_cell.length_a   1.000
_cell.length_b   1.000
_cell.length_c   1.000
_cell.angle_alpha   90.00
_cell.angle_beta   90.00
_cell.angle_gamma   90.00
#
_symmetry.space_group_name_H-M   'P 1'
#
loop_
_entity.id
_entity.type
_entity.pdbx_description
1 polymer ?
#
loop_
_entity_poly.entity_id
_entity_poly.type
_entity_poly.pdbx_seq_one_letter_code
_entity_poly.pdbx_strand_id
1 'polypeptide(L)' 'MSEERRQQGLCPLTPEEATLVLQALGFDKETQIYIASGEICGSERRLASLRAAFPHIVRF' A
#
# COMPACT_ATOMS: atom_id res chain seq x y z
N MET A 1 -5.31 -13.28 -9.19
CA MET A 1 -5.03 -13.74 -7.80
C MET A 1 -6.07 -14.81 -7.48
N SER A 2 -5.68 -16.00 -6.99
CA SER A 2 -6.67 -17.03 -6.55
C SER A 2 -7.19 -16.69 -5.15
N GLU A 3 -8.51 -16.75 -4.94
CA GLU A 3 -9.17 -16.50 -3.65
C GLU A 3 -8.67 -17.43 -2.54
N GLU A 4 -8.25 -18.65 -2.89
CA GLU A 4 -7.74 -19.65 -1.94
C GLU A 4 -6.45 -19.16 -1.27
N ARG A 5 -5.54 -18.54 -2.04
CA ARG A 5 -4.29 -17.97 -1.50
C ARG A 5 -4.56 -16.78 -0.58
N ARG A 6 -5.60 -15.99 -0.85
CA ARG A 6 -6.00 -14.87 0.02
C ARG A 6 -6.60 -15.39 1.33
N GLN A 7 -7.43 -16.42 1.29
CA GLN A 7 -7.98 -17.06 2.50
C GLN A 7 -6.88 -17.67 3.38
N GLN A 8 -5.79 -18.16 2.77
CA GLN A 8 -4.61 -18.66 3.48
C GLN A 8 -3.66 -17.56 3.97
N GLY A 9 -3.96 -16.28 3.77
CA GLY A 9 -3.09 -15.17 4.17
C GLY A 9 -1.82 -15.02 3.31
N LEU A 10 -1.75 -15.69 2.17
CA LEU A 10 -0.59 -15.68 1.26
C LEU A 10 -0.67 -14.54 0.22
N CYS A 11 -1.75 -13.76 0.22
CA CYS A 11 -1.90 -12.58 -0.62
C CYS A 11 -1.62 -11.33 0.24
N PRO A 12 -0.66 -10.47 -0.14
CA PRO A 12 -0.50 -9.19 0.54
C PRO A 12 -1.73 -8.31 0.31
N LEU A 13 -1.86 -7.27 1.14
CA LEU A 13 -2.82 -6.19 0.92
C LEU A 13 -2.55 -5.51 -0.42
N THR A 14 -3.62 -5.12 -1.11
CA THR A 14 -3.53 -4.17 -2.23
C THR A 14 -3.11 -2.78 -1.70
N PRO A 15 -2.54 -1.92 -2.56
CA PRO A 15 -2.22 -0.54 -2.16
C PRO A 15 -3.43 0.23 -1.62
N GLU A 16 -4.62 0.01 -2.20
CA GLU A 16 -5.89 0.58 -1.74
C GLU A 16 -6.25 0.09 -0.33
N GLU A 17 -6.19 -1.23 -0.09
CA GLU A 17 -6.47 -1.80 1.25
C GLU A 17 -5.46 -1.31 2.29
N ALA A 18 -4.18 -1.23 1.93
CA ALA A 18 -3.14 -0.70 2.80
C ALA A 18 -3.40 0.78 3.14
N THR A 19 -3.84 1.58 2.16
CA THR A 19 -4.21 2.99 2.36
C THR A 19 -5.33 3.13 3.39
N LEU A 20 -6.40 2.35 3.23
CA LEU A 20 -7.54 2.37 4.15
C LEU A 20 -7.16 1.95 5.57
N VAL A 21 -6.33 0.91 5.69
CA VAL A 21 -5.84 0.44 7.00
C VAL A 21 -5.03 1.52 7.70
N LEU A 22 -4.12 2.20 6.99
CA LEU A 22 -3.31 3.28 7.56
C LEU A 22 -4.18 4.47 8.02
N GLN A 23 -5.17 4.87 7.23
CA GLN A 23 -6.10 5.93 7.63
C GLN A 23 -6.94 5.52 8.86
N ALA A 24 -7.41 4.27 8.92
CA ALA A 24 -8.16 3.75 10.06
C ALA A 24 -7.33 3.69 11.35
N LEU A 25 -6.00 3.54 11.23
CA LEU A 25 -5.06 3.62 12.34
C LEU A 25 -4.72 5.06 12.77
N GLY A 26 -5.22 6.08 12.06
CA GLY A 26 -5.03 7.49 12.38
C GLY A 26 -3.80 8.13 11.76
N PHE A 27 -3.16 7.48 10.77
CA PHE A 27 -2.10 8.12 9.99
C PHE A 27 -2.69 9.17 9.05
N ASP A 28 -2.00 10.29 8.92
CA ASP A 28 -2.40 11.43 8.11
C ASP A 28 -1.44 11.69 6.95
N LYS A 29 -1.74 12.73 6.16
CA LYS A 29 -0.94 13.13 5.02
C LYS A 29 0.50 13.56 5.35
N GLU A 30 0.80 13.89 6.61
CA GLU A 30 2.15 14.29 7.05
C GLU A 30 3.02 13.08 7.39
N THR A 31 2.41 11.89 7.48
CA THR A 31 3.11 10.63 7.72
C THR A 31 4.07 10.31 6.57
N GLN A 32 5.36 10.13 6.91
CA GLN A 32 6.34 9.65 5.96
C GLN A 32 6.23 8.13 5.80
N ILE A 33 6.01 7.68 4.56
CA ILE A 33 5.86 6.26 4.22
C ILE A 33 7.07 5.78 3.43
N TYR A 34 7.69 4.70 3.91
CA TYR A 34 8.77 4.00 3.22
C TYR A 34 8.24 2.74 2.56
N ILE A 35 8.48 2.60 1.26
CA ILE A 35 8.06 1.42 0.49
C ILE A 35 9.26 0.48 0.31
N ALA A 36 9.24 -0.65 1.05
CA ALA A 36 10.25 -1.71 1.01
C ALA A 36 9.87 -2.88 0.08
N SER A 37 9.25 -2.59 -1.05
CA SER A 37 8.76 -3.61 -2.00
C SER A 37 9.47 -3.51 -3.35
N GLY A 38 9.74 -4.64 -3.99
CA GLY A 38 10.18 -4.68 -5.40
C GLY A 38 9.13 -4.17 -6.39
N GLU A 39 9.39 -4.28 -7.68
CA GLU A 39 8.54 -3.74 -8.77
C GLU A 39 7.08 -4.22 -8.77
N ILE A 40 6.75 -5.26 -8.00
CA ILE A 40 5.40 -5.86 -7.89
C ILE A 40 4.36 -4.90 -7.29
N CYS A 41 4.73 -4.13 -6.26
CA CYS A 41 3.93 -2.99 -5.80
C CYS A 41 4.28 -1.71 -6.57
N GLY A 42 5.13 -1.83 -7.59
CA GLY A 42 6.05 -0.80 -8.00
C GLY A 42 5.75 -0.09 -9.31
N SER A 43 4.70 -0.47 -10.04
CA SER A 43 4.20 0.44 -11.08
C SER A 43 3.60 1.66 -10.39
N GLU A 44 4.01 2.88 -10.76
CA GLU A 44 3.46 4.11 -10.17
C GLU A 44 1.92 4.15 -10.19
N ARG A 45 1.32 3.56 -11.21
CA ARG A 45 -0.14 3.39 -11.34
C ARG A 45 -0.78 2.69 -10.15
N ARG A 46 -0.16 1.64 -9.61
CA ARG A 46 -0.70 0.87 -8.47
C ARG A 46 -0.56 1.61 -7.15
N LEU A 47 0.42 2.50 -7.02
CA LEU A 47 0.62 3.31 -5.81
C LEU A 47 -0.13 4.64 -5.85
N ALA A 48 -0.91 4.90 -6.89
CA ALA A 48 -1.62 6.18 -7.07
C ALA A 48 -2.51 6.50 -5.85
N SER A 49 -3.29 5.52 -5.38
CA SER A 49 -4.16 5.64 -4.21
C SER A 49 -3.37 5.97 -2.94
N LEU A 50 -2.24 5.28 -2.72
CA LEU A 50 -1.37 5.48 -1.56
C LEU A 50 -0.69 6.85 -1.59
N ARG A 51 -0.17 7.29 -2.76
CA ARG A 51 0.44 8.61 -2.94
C ARG A 51 -0.55 9.76 -2.78
N ALA A 52 -1.79 9.57 -3.21
CA ALA A 52 -2.83 10.59 -3.04
C ALA A 52 -3.16 10.81 -1.56
N ALA A 53 -3.17 9.75 -0.76
CA ALA A 53 -3.41 9.83 0.69
C ALA A 53 -2.16 10.27 1.47
N PHE A 54 -0.98 9.82 1.04
CA PHE A 54 0.30 10.02 1.72
C PHE A 54 1.34 10.58 0.74
N PRO A 55 1.47 11.90 0.61
CA PRO A 55 2.38 12.54 -0.34
C PRO A 55 3.87 12.33 0.00
N HIS A 56 4.21 12.07 1.27
CA HIS A 56 5.59 11.88 1.73
C HIS A 56 6.06 10.43 1.60
N ILE A 57 5.99 9.88 0.38
CA ILE A 57 6.45 8.52 0.07
C ILE A 57 7.88 8.51 -0.44
N VAL A 58 8.70 7.64 0.14
CA VAL A 58 10.08 7.35 -0.29
C VAL A 58 10.19 5.90 -0.78
N ARG A 59 10.90 5.70 -1.91
CA ARG A 59 11.19 4.38 -2.49
C ARG A 59 12.69 4.14 -2.59
N PHE A 60 13.08 2.88 -2.42
CA PHE A 60 14.42 2.36 -2.55
C PHE A 60 14.42 1.20 -3.55
#